data_AF-A0A8T3QFX7-F1
#
_entry.id   AF-A0A8T3QFX7-F1
#
_cell.length_a   1.000
_cell.length_b   1.000
_cell.length_c   1.000
_cell.angle_alpha   90.00
_cell.angle_beta   90.00
_cell.angle_gamma   90.00
#
_symmetry.space_group_name_H-M   'P 1'
#
loop_
_entity.id
_entity.type
_entity.pdbx_description
1 polymer ?
#
loop_
_entity_poly.entity_id
_entity_poly.type
_entity_poly.pdbx_seq_one_letter_code
_entity_poly.pdbx_strand_id
1 'polypeptide(L)'
;MSETRAALVRVLGTRNLVLTDTQAPYRPPESAILTTAPRAVYQVILPQDPGQGFIVAYEFADGAAAAAAATDQAAYLASGPARVQSSLGSRHVIRVFGRSVVTYSWDPDGARDPAAPGIQSALELLGSGVDIPS
;
A
#
# COMPACT_ATOMS: atom_id res chain seq x y z
N MET A 1 12.62 -1.02 -7.98
CA MET A 1 11.30 -0.38 -8.20
C MET A 1 10.58 -0.67 -9.53
N SER A 2 11.24 -0.71 -10.70
CA SER A 2 10.55 -0.96 -12.00
C SER A 2 9.78 -2.31 -12.03
N GLU A 3 10.37 -3.36 -11.47
CA GLU A 3 9.74 -4.69 -11.36
C GLU A 3 8.47 -4.66 -10.51
N THR A 4 8.52 -3.98 -9.35
CA THR A 4 7.38 -3.79 -8.44
C THR A 4 6.23 -3.07 -9.14
N ARG A 5 6.53 -2.03 -9.93
CA ARG A 5 5.53 -1.32 -10.74
C ARG A 5 4.88 -2.24 -11.77
N ALA A 6 5.67 -3.03 -12.49
CA ALA A 6 5.15 -3.98 -13.48
C ALA A 6 4.24 -5.05 -12.81
N ALA A 7 4.63 -5.54 -11.64
CA ALA A 7 3.83 -6.47 -10.86
C ALA A 7 2.51 -5.82 -10.38
N LEU A 8 2.54 -4.58 -9.93
CA LEU A 8 1.35 -3.81 -9.56
C LEU A 8 0.38 -3.65 -10.73
N VAL A 9 0.87 -3.23 -11.90
CA VAL A 9 0.05 -3.13 -13.13
C VAL A 9 -0.61 -4.47 -13.46
N ARG A 10 0.14 -5.57 -13.37
CA ARG A 10 -0.39 -6.91 -13.65
C ARG A 10 -1.51 -7.31 -12.69
N VAL A 11 -1.32 -7.15 -11.38
CA VAL A 11 -2.34 -7.59 -10.41
C VAL A 11 -3.56 -6.68 -10.44
N LEU A 12 -3.39 -5.36 -10.59
CA LEU A 12 -4.49 -4.40 -10.71
C LEU A 12 -5.30 -4.60 -12.00
N GLY A 13 -4.64 -5.00 -13.09
CA GLY A 13 -5.28 -5.35 -14.34
C GLY A 13 -6.30 -6.49 -14.22
N THR A 14 -6.15 -7.40 -13.24
CA THR A 14 -7.16 -8.46 -12.98
C THR A 14 -8.52 -7.93 -12.53
N ARG A 15 -8.56 -6.66 -12.09
CA ARG A 15 -9.76 -5.93 -11.68
C ARG A 15 -10.10 -4.76 -12.61
N ASN A 16 -9.48 -4.70 -13.80
CA ASN A 16 -9.59 -3.58 -14.74
C ASN A 16 -9.19 -2.22 -14.14
N LEU A 17 -8.27 -2.23 -13.16
CA LEU A 17 -7.78 -1.02 -12.50
C LEU A 17 -6.51 -0.53 -13.20
N VAL A 18 -6.47 0.77 -13.50
CA VAL A 18 -5.34 1.42 -14.16
C VAL A 18 -4.46 2.11 -13.13
N LEU A 19 -3.17 1.79 -13.14
CA LEU A 19 -2.16 2.41 -12.28
C LEU A 19 -1.43 3.52 -13.05
N THR A 20 -1.26 4.68 -12.42
CA THR A 20 -0.38 5.76 -12.89
C THR A 20 0.73 6.03 -11.88
N ASP A 21 1.87 6.50 -12.39
CA ASP A 21 2.88 7.16 -11.57
C ASP A 21 2.34 8.54 -11.14
N THR A 22 2.69 8.97 -9.93
CA THR A 22 2.28 10.29 -9.42
C THR A 22 3.41 10.94 -8.64
N GLN A 23 3.44 12.28 -8.64
CA GLN A 23 4.33 13.10 -7.80
C GLN A 23 3.57 13.70 -6.60
N ALA A 24 2.33 13.24 -6.34
CA ALA A 24 1.57 13.68 -5.19
C ALA A 24 2.37 13.41 -3.89
N PRO A 25 2.39 14.37 -2.94
CA PRO A 25 3.14 14.23 -1.69
C PRO A 25 2.43 13.32 -0.67
N TYR A 26 1.85 12.20 -1.12
CA TYR A 26 1.13 11.26 -0.26
C TYR A 26 2.10 10.52 0.67
N ARG A 27 1.73 10.44 1.97
CA ARG A 27 2.41 9.64 2.99
C ARG A 27 1.33 8.90 3.80
N PRO A 28 1.29 7.56 3.77
CA PRO A 28 0.50 6.82 4.74
C PRO A 28 1.17 6.91 6.13
N PRO A 29 0.51 6.43 7.20
CA PRO A 29 1.21 6.16 8.45
C PRO A 29 2.40 5.22 8.19
N GLU A 30 3.60 5.67 8.54
CA GLU A 30 4.87 5.01 8.24
C GLU A 30 5.61 4.72 9.55
N SER A 31 6.14 3.50 9.68
CA SER A 31 7.10 3.17 10.73
C SER A 31 8.43 3.90 10.51
N ALA A 32 9.28 3.95 11.53
CA ALA A 32 10.58 4.59 11.44
C ALA A 32 11.42 4.06 10.26
N ILE A 33 11.35 2.75 9.99
CA ILE A 33 12.05 2.12 8.86
C ILE A 33 11.51 2.66 7.54
N LEU A 34 10.19 2.73 7.36
CA LEU A 34 9.60 3.19 6.09
C LEU A 34 9.83 4.68 5.83
N THR A 35 9.84 5.53 6.87
CA THR A 35 10.02 6.98 6.70
C THR A 35 11.33 7.35 6.00
N THR A 36 12.36 6.52 6.13
CA THR A 36 13.71 6.73 5.58
C THR A 36 13.99 5.93 4.31
N ALA A 37 13.13 4.97 3.95
CA ALA A 37 13.33 4.13 2.79
C ALA A 37 13.05 4.89 1.47
N PRO A 38 13.83 4.65 0.40
CA PRO A 38 13.49 5.14 -0.93
C PRO A 38 12.13 4.61 -1.35
N ARG A 39 11.24 5.50 -1.82
CA ARG A 39 9.86 5.15 -2.15
C ARG A 39 9.39 5.72 -3.49
N ALA A 40 8.42 5.03 -4.08
CA ALA A 40 7.64 5.49 -5.21
C ALA A 40 6.17 5.51 -4.83
N VAL A 41 5.45 6.55 -5.28
CA VAL A 41 4.01 6.68 -5.08
C VAL A 41 3.33 6.46 -6.42
N TYR A 42 2.35 5.58 -6.40
CA TYR A 42 1.46 5.31 -7.52
C TYR A 42 0.04 5.64 -7.13
N GLN A 43 -0.81 5.84 -8.12
CA GLN A 43 -2.23 6.06 -7.91
C GLN A 43 -3.05 5.21 -8.86
N VAL A 44 -4.07 4.55 -8.34
CA VAL A 44 -5.09 3.90 -9.16
C VAL A 44 -6.10 4.95 -9.60
N ILE A 45 -6.45 4.96 -10.89
CA ILE A 45 -7.46 5.90 -11.41
C ILE A 45 -8.84 5.47 -10.93
N LEU A 46 -9.42 6.28 -10.05
CA LEU A 46 -10.79 6.14 -9.53
C LEU A 46 -11.60 7.37 -9.98
N PRO A 47 -12.38 7.30 -11.07
CA PRO A 47 -13.09 8.46 -11.63
C PRO A 47 -14.01 9.19 -10.66
N GLN A 48 -14.62 8.46 -9.72
CA GLN A 48 -15.55 9.02 -8.73
C GLN A 48 -14.85 9.40 -7.42
N ASP A 49 -13.56 9.10 -7.29
CA ASP A 49 -12.75 9.42 -6.11
C ASP A 49 -11.28 9.71 -6.47
N PRO A 50 -11.01 10.77 -7.27
CA PRO A 50 -9.68 11.02 -7.84
C PRO A 50 -8.63 11.43 -6.81
N GLY A 51 -9.03 11.67 -5.56
CA GLY A 51 -8.13 11.96 -4.44
C GLY A 51 -7.73 10.72 -3.64
N GLN A 52 -8.09 9.52 -4.08
CA GLN A 52 -7.83 8.25 -3.38
C GLN A 52 -7.05 7.27 -4.26
N GLY A 53 -6.89 6.03 -3.77
CA GLY A 53 -6.25 4.95 -4.52
C GLY A 53 -4.72 5.00 -4.55
N PHE A 54 -4.10 5.68 -3.58
CA PHE A 54 -2.64 5.79 -3.49
C PHE A 54 -1.99 4.50 -2.98
N ILE A 55 -1.02 4.00 -3.72
CA ILE A 55 -0.19 2.84 -3.37
C ILE A 55 1.25 3.32 -3.23
N VAL A 56 1.90 3.01 -2.11
CA VAL A 56 3.31 3.36 -1.90
C VAL A 56 4.15 2.09 -1.92
N ALA A 57 5.22 2.10 -2.71
CA ALA A 57 6.23 1.05 -2.72
C ALA A 57 7.53 1.57 -2.15
N TYR A 58 8.11 0.85 -1.18
CA TYR A 58 9.39 1.12 -0.55
C TYR A 58 10.40 0.09 -1.00
N GLU A 59 11.63 0.52 -1.27
CA GLU A 59 12.69 -0.35 -1.77
C GLU A 59 13.73 -0.64 -0.69
N PHE A 60 14.13 -1.90 -0.56
CA PHE A 60 15.14 -2.36 0.38
C PHE A 60 16.32 -3.03 -0.34
N ALA A 61 17.38 -3.30 0.43
CA ALA A 61 18.57 -3.97 -0.08
C ALA A 61 18.24 -5.34 -0.68
N ASP A 62 17.47 -6.14 0.05
CA ASP A 62 17.06 -7.50 -0.31
C ASP A 62 15.65 -7.84 0.25
N GLY A 63 15.20 -9.07 -0.01
CA GLY A 63 13.89 -9.55 0.44
C GLY A 63 13.78 -9.77 1.95
N ALA A 64 14.89 -10.07 2.64
CA ALA A 64 14.87 -10.24 4.10
C ALA A 64 14.68 -8.88 4.80
N ALA A 65 15.37 -7.85 4.32
CA ALA A 65 15.19 -6.47 4.77
C ALA A 65 13.77 -5.97 4.50
N ALA A 66 13.20 -6.27 3.33
CA ALA A 66 11.80 -5.94 3.02
C ALA A 66 10.80 -6.65 3.95
N ALA A 67 11.00 -7.95 4.22
CA ALA A 67 10.14 -8.69 5.14
C ALA A 67 10.21 -8.17 6.59
N ALA A 68 11.41 -7.82 7.07
CA ALA A 68 11.60 -7.20 8.37
C ALA A 68 10.90 -5.84 8.45
N ALA A 69 11.05 -4.99 7.43
CA ALA A 69 10.41 -3.68 7.37
C ALA A 69 8.87 -3.79 7.29
N ALA A 70 8.34 -4.77 6.57
CA ALA A 70 6.89 -5.02 6.51
C ALA A 70 6.33 -5.47 7.87
N THR A 71 7.08 -6.30 8.61
CA THR A 71 6.70 -6.74 9.96
C THR A 71 6.71 -5.58 10.95
N ASP A 72 7.75 -4.73 10.89
CA ASP A 72 7.83 -3.50 11.67
C ASP A 72 6.67 -2.53 11.35
N GLN A 73 6.34 -2.36 10.08
CA GLN A 73 5.19 -1.57 9.65
C GLN A 73 3.87 -2.14 10.20
N ALA A 74 3.68 -3.46 10.16
CA ALA A 74 2.49 -4.09 10.71
C ALA A 74 2.36 -3.86 12.23
N ALA A 75 3.46 -4.01 12.98
CA ALA A 75 3.50 -3.71 14.40
C ALA A 75 3.23 -2.22 14.69
N TYR A 76 3.77 -1.32 13.86
CA TYR A 76 3.50 0.11 13.95
C TYR A 76 2.01 0.43 13.74
N LEU A 77 1.37 -0.13 12.70
CA LEU A 77 -0.06 0.07 12.44
C LEU A 77 -0.96 -0.49 13.56
N ALA A 78 -0.53 -1.56 14.21
CA ALA A 78 -1.21 -2.09 15.40
C ALA A 78 -1.05 -1.20 16.64
N SER A 79 -0.05 -0.31 16.67
CA SER A 79 0.25 0.54 17.81
C SER A 79 -0.69 1.75 17.95
N GLY A 80 -0.78 2.30 19.17
CA GLY A 80 -1.59 3.48 19.48
C GLY A 80 -1.32 4.71 18.58
N PRO A 81 -0.06 5.08 18.30
CA PRO A 81 0.26 6.21 17.41
C PRO A 81 -0.35 6.13 16.01
N ALA A 82 -0.32 4.96 15.37
CA ALA A 82 -0.90 4.80 14.03
C ALA A 82 -2.43 4.79 14.07
N ARG A 83 -3.04 4.21 15.11
CA ARG A 83 -4.50 4.21 15.31
C ARG A 83 -5.10 5.61 15.45
N VAL A 84 -4.32 6.58 15.96
CA VAL A 84 -4.75 7.99 16.05
C VAL A 84 -4.62 8.72 14.71
N GLN A 85 -3.76 8.25 13.80
CA GLN A 85 -3.52 8.87 12.49
C GLN A 85 -4.44 8.35 11.39
N SER A 86 -5.09 7.21 11.59
CA SER A 86 -6.03 6.61 10.64
C SER A 86 -7.49 6.92 11.01
N SER A 87 -8.39 6.96 10.02
CA SER A 87 -9.83 7.01 10.30
C SER A 87 -10.28 5.71 10.98
N LEU A 88 -11.26 5.80 11.87
CA LEU A 88 -11.91 4.63 12.46
C LEU A 88 -12.53 3.82 11.32
N GLY A 89 -12.11 2.57 11.11
CA GLY A 89 -12.56 1.72 9.99
C GLY A 89 -11.60 1.65 8.79
N SER A 90 -10.50 2.41 8.80
CA SER A 90 -9.43 2.28 7.81
C SER A 90 -8.90 0.85 7.74
N ARG A 91 -8.78 0.34 6.52
CA ARG A 91 -8.11 -0.92 6.19
C ARG A 91 -6.73 -0.64 5.65
N HIS A 92 -5.79 -1.50 6.02
CA HIS A 92 -4.40 -1.41 5.61
C HIS A 92 -3.97 -2.73 5.00
N VAL A 93 -3.25 -2.65 3.88
CA VAL A 93 -2.68 -3.78 3.16
C VAL A 93 -1.17 -3.59 3.13
N ILE A 94 -0.42 -4.62 3.56
CA ILE A 94 1.03 -4.67 3.46
C ILE A 94 1.40 -5.92 2.67
N ARG A 95 2.16 -5.74 1.57
CA ARG A 95 2.67 -6.83 0.74
C ARG A 95 4.19 -6.75 0.62
N VAL A 96 4.84 -7.90 0.61
CA VAL A 96 6.26 -8.04 0.28
C VAL A 96 6.38 -8.67 -1.10
N PHE A 97 7.07 -8.00 -2.02
CA PHE A 97 7.34 -8.50 -3.36
C PHE A 97 8.82 -8.28 -3.70
N GLY A 98 9.57 -9.39 -3.84
CA GLY A 98 11.02 -9.32 -4.00
C GLY A 98 11.66 -8.54 -2.85
N ARG A 99 12.29 -7.42 -3.16
CA ARG A 99 12.94 -6.51 -2.20
C ARG A 99 12.13 -5.24 -1.90
N SER A 100 10.83 -5.26 -2.19
CA SER A 100 9.95 -4.11 -1.97
C SER A 100 8.85 -4.42 -0.97
N VAL A 101 8.49 -3.40 -0.18
CA VAL A 101 7.26 -3.37 0.63
C VAL A 101 6.24 -2.49 -0.06
N VAL A 102 5.04 -2.99 -0.30
CA VAL A 102 3.93 -2.24 -0.87
C VAL A 102 2.88 -2.04 0.21
N THR A 103 2.48 -0.78 0.40
CA THR A 103 1.44 -0.39 1.35
C THR A 103 0.27 0.27 0.63
N TYR A 104 -0.94 -0.08 1.03
CA TYR A 104 -2.18 0.58 0.61
C TYR A 104 -3.06 0.77 1.84
N SER A 105 -3.63 1.95 2.02
CA SER A 105 -4.55 2.27 3.11
C SER A 105 -5.80 2.91 2.52
N TRP A 106 -6.98 2.48 2.98
CA TRP A 106 -8.24 2.99 2.46
C TRP A 106 -9.36 2.86 3.49
N ASP A 107 -10.38 3.70 3.35
CA ASP A 107 -11.57 3.68 4.19
C ASP A 107 -12.74 3.10 3.38
N PRO A 108 -13.22 1.88 3.70
CA PRO A 108 -14.35 1.28 3.00
C PRO A 108 -15.64 2.07 3.12
N ASP A 109 -15.88 2.69 4.28
CA ASP A 109 -17.12 3.43 4.55
C ASP A 109 -17.07 4.83 3.92
N GLY A 110 -15.86 5.36 3.70
CA GLY A 110 -15.61 6.64 3.03
C GLY A 110 -15.44 6.55 1.50
N ALA A 111 -15.30 5.36 0.92
CA ALA A 111 -15.01 5.17 -0.50
C ALA A 111 -16.18 5.63 -1.39
N ARG A 112 -15.89 6.54 -2.33
CA ARG A 112 -16.92 7.05 -3.27
C ARG A 112 -16.95 6.30 -4.59
N ASP A 113 -15.82 5.72 -4.99
CA ASP A 113 -15.71 4.95 -6.21
C ASP A 113 -15.96 3.45 -5.95
N PRO A 114 -16.91 2.82 -6.65
CA PRO A 114 -17.24 1.40 -6.45
C PRO A 114 -16.10 0.45 -6.81
N ALA A 115 -15.07 0.93 -7.55
CA ALA A 115 -13.90 0.14 -7.88
C ALA A 115 -12.85 0.11 -6.75
N ALA A 116 -12.94 0.98 -5.74
CA ALA A 116 -11.97 1.09 -4.65
C ALA A 116 -11.72 -0.23 -3.88
N PRO A 117 -12.74 -1.06 -3.55
CA PRO A 117 -12.51 -2.36 -2.93
C PRO A 117 -11.68 -3.32 -3.81
N GLY A 118 -11.74 -3.14 -5.12
CA GLY A 118 -10.98 -3.92 -6.09
C GLY A 118 -9.47 -3.75 -5.95
N ILE A 119 -9.00 -2.60 -5.42
CA ILE A 119 -7.57 -2.35 -5.20
C ILE A 119 -7.02 -3.32 -4.16
N GLN A 120 -7.70 -3.45 -3.01
CA GLN A 120 -7.30 -4.39 -1.96
C GLN A 120 -7.26 -5.82 -2.51
N SER A 121 -8.33 -6.28 -3.14
CA SER A 121 -8.39 -7.66 -3.64
C SER A 121 -7.40 -7.96 -4.76
N ALA A 122 -7.00 -6.96 -5.55
CA ALA A 122 -5.93 -7.12 -6.52
C ALA A 122 -4.57 -7.26 -5.83
N LEU A 123 -4.29 -6.43 -4.82
CA LEU A 123 -3.04 -6.48 -4.06
C LEU A 123 -2.88 -7.78 -3.26
N GLU A 124 -3.98 -8.46 -2.93
CA GLU A 124 -3.95 -9.79 -2.31
C GLU A 124 -3.21 -10.85 -3.17
N LEU A 125 -3.06 -10.61 -4.48
CA LEU A 125 -2.33 -11.46 -5.42
C LEU A 125 -0.83 -11.09 -5.56
N LEU A 126 -0.37 -10.04 -4.89
CA LEU A 126 0.99 -9.51 -5.03
C LEU A 126 1.93 -10.09 -3.96
N GLY A 127 2.83 -11.00 -4.34
CA GLY A 127 3.84 -11.52 -3.41
C GLY A 127 3.23 -12.10 -2.14
N SER A 128 3.84 -11.84 -0.98
CA SER A 128 3.37 -12.34 0.31
C SER A 128 2.67 -11.24 1.11
N GLY A 129 1.56 -11.58 1.77
CA GLY A 129 0.85 -10.67 2.68
C GLY A 129 1.47 -10.66 4.08
N VAL A 130 1.37 -9.52 4.76
CA VAL A 130 1.71 -9.40 6.19
C VAL A 130 0.46 -8.95 6.94
N ASP A 131 0.06 -9.74 7.93
CA ASP A 131 -1.09 -9.45 8.77
C ASP A 131 -0.74 -8.39 9.82
N ILE A 132 -1.70 -7.51 10.10
CA ILE A 132 -1.57 -6.49 11.14
C ILE A 132 -2.10 -7.07 12.45
N PRO A 133 -1.28 -7.13 13.51
CA PRO A 133 -1.73 -7.63 14.81
C PRO A 133 -2.91 -6.82 15.38
N SER A 134 -3.83 -7.54 16.04
CA SER A 134 -4.99 -6.99 16.75
C SER A 134 -4.62 -6.35 18.09
#